data_AF-A0AAJ3ZXI7-F1
#
_entry.id   AF-A0AAJ3ZXI7-F1
#
_cell.length_a   1.000
_cell.length_b   1.000
_cell.length_c   1.000
_cell.angle_alpha   90.00
_cell.angle_beta   90.00
_cell.angle_gamma   90.00
#
_symmetry.space_group_name_H-M   'P 1'
#
loop_
_entity.id
_entity.type
_entity.pdbx_description
1 polymer ?
#
loop_
_entity_poly.entity_id
_entity_poly.type
_entity_poly.pdbx_seq_one_letter_code
_entity_poly.pdbx_strand_id
1 'polypeptide(L)'
;MRRHSIAVILAAALPLCGFGSCSKISKPDIPQVVYVTVERPVAPPAELTPPCPITRAQDRSVEKVVSAYNANILSLQQCNKQLGEIRQLGAE
;
A
#
# COMPACT_ATOMS: atom_id res chain seq x y z
N MET A 1 -63.40 -38.86 -4.99
CA MET A 1 -62.19 -38.99 -5.84
C MET A 1 -61.62 -37.66 -6.39
N ARG A 2 -62.05 -36.46 -5.94
CA ARG A 2 -61.51 -35.17 -6.45
C ARG A 2 -60.32 -34.59 -5.68
N ARG A 3 -60.08 -35.03 -4.43
CA ARG A 3 -59.01 -34.51 -3.57
C ARG A 3 -57.63 -35.11 -3.87
N HIS A 4 -57.60 -36.28 -4.51
CA HIS A 4 -56.36 -37.00 -4.81
C HIS A 4 -55.72 -36.51 -6.13
N SER A 5 -56.53 -35.98 -7.05
CA SER A 5 -56.05 -35.41 -8.31
C SER A 5 -55.27 -34.10 -8.09
N ILE A 6 -55.67 -33.28 -7.12
CA ILE A 6 -55.00 -31.99 -6.82
C ILE A 6 -53.64 -32.23 -6.15
N ALA A 7 -53.54 -33.21 -5.26
CA ALA A 7 -52.30 -33.55 -4.56
C ALA A 7 -51.23 -34.10 -5.52
N VAL A 8 -51.64 -34.87 -6.54
CA VAL A 8 -50.71 -35.41 -7.56
C VAL A 8 -50.19 -34.31 -8.48
N ILE A 9 -51.02 -33.32 -8.83
CA ILE A 9 -50.60 -32.18 -9.66
C ILE A 9 -49.63 -31.26 -8.90
N LEU A 10 -49.86 -31.03 -7.61
CA LEU A 10 -48.96 -30.25 -6.75
C LEU A 10 -47.61 -30.95 -6.51
N ALA A 11 -47.61 -32.28 -6.31
CA ALA A 11 -46.40 -33.08 -6.18
C ALA A 11 -45.57 -33.13 -7.48
N ALA A 12 -46.23 -33.10 -8.64
CA ALA A 12 -45.57 -33.07 -9.95
C ALA A 12 -45.04 -31.68 -10.36
N ALA A 13 -45.53 -30.60 -9.74
CA ALA A 13 -45.08 -29.23 -10.01
C ALA A 13 -43.89 -28.78 -9.13
N LEU A 14 -43.69 -29.41 -7.96
CA LEU A 14 -42.57 -29.14 -7.05
C LEU A 14 -41.15 -29.39 -7.62
N PRO A 15 -40.88 -30.41 -8.46
CA PRO A 15 -39.53 -30.63 -8.98
C PRO A 15 -39.17 -29.65 -10.11
N LEU A 16 -40.16 -28.99 -10.72
CA LEU A 16 -39.94 -28.01 -11.80
C LEU A 16 -39.51 -26.63 -11.30
N CYS A 17 -39.76 -26.32 -10.02
CA CYS A 17 -39.33 -25.07 -9.39
C CYS A 17 -38.05 -25.21 -8.55
N GLY A 18 -37.43 -26.40 -8.50
CA GLY A 18 -36.37 -26.72 -7.53
C GLY A 18 -34.95 -26.93 -8.08
N PHE A 19 -34.75 -27.07 -9.39
CA PHE A 19 -33.45 -27.52 -9.94
C PHE A 19 -33.02 -26.79 -11.23
N GLY A 20 -33.33 -25.51 -11.35
CA GLY A 20 -32.99 -24.69 -12.52
C GLY A 20 -32.13 -23.49 -12.16
N SER A 21 -30.80 -23.67 -12.22
CA SER A 21 -29.81 -22.60 -12.33
C SER A 21 -29.49 -21.83 -11.04
N CYS A 22 -28.85 -22.54 -10.10
CA CYS A 22 -27.74 -21.94 -9.37
C CYS A 22 -26.86 -21.18 -10.37
N SER A 23 -26.71 -19.89 -10.14
CA SER A 23 -25.70 -19.04 -10.76
C SER A 23 -24.42 -19.84 -10.92
N LYS A 24 -23.92 -19.98 -12.16
CA LYS A 24 -22.61 -20.56 -12.39
C LYS A 24 -21.65 -19.77 -11.50
N ILE A 25 -21.17 -20.40 -10.44
CA ILE A 25 -20.09 -19.89 -9.61
C ILE A 25 -18.86 -19.94 -10.51
N SER A 26 -18.70 -18.89 -11.31
CA SER A 26 -17.43 -18.54 -11.90
C SER A 26 -16.61 -18.03 -10.74
N LYS A 27 -15.94 -18.95 -10.03
CA LYS A 27 -14.98 -18.57 -9.00
C LYS A 27 -13.97 -17.65 -9.69
N PRO A 28 -13.81 -16.38 -9.26
CA PRO A 28 -12.83 -15.50 -9.85
C PRO A 28 -11.47 -16.19 -9.73
N ASP A 29 -10.74 -16.29 -10.83
CA ASP A 29 -9.40 -16.85 -10.80
C ASP A 29 -8.56 -15.96 -9.88
N ILE A 30 -7.89 -16.57 -8.90
CA ILE A 30 -7.14 -15.81 -7.90
C ILE A 30 -5.90 -15.26 -8.63
N PRO A 31 -5.68 -13.94 -8.64
CA PRO A 31 -4.55 -13.38 -9.36
C PRO A 31 -3.24 -13.95 -8.79
N GLN A 32 -2.40 -14.48 -9.68
CA GLN A 32 -1.09 -14.98 -9.30
C GLN A 32 -0.16 -13.80 -9.01
N VAL A 33 0.51 -13.83 -7.87
CA VAL A 33 1.55 -12.86 -7.53
C VAL A 33 2.79 -13.18 -8.35
N VAL A 34 3.11 -12.33 -9.33
CA VAL A 34 4.32 -12.45 -10.13
C VAL A 34 5.41 -11.60 -9.49
N TYR A 35 6.49 -12.24 -9.04
CA TYR A 35 7.69 -11.55 -8.55
C TYR A 35 8.63 -11.31 -9.74
N VAL A 36 9.02 -10.05 -9.94
CA VAL A 36 9.98 -9.65 -10.99
C VAL A 36 11.33 -9.44 -10.33
N THR A 37 12.37 -10.11 -10.82
CA THR A 37 13.74 -9.88 -10.36
C THR A 37 14.28 -8.58 -10.94
N VAL A 38 14.65 -7.65 -10.07
CA VAL A 38 15.28 -6.39 -10.47
C VAL A 38 16.76 -6.67 -10.74
N GLU A 39 17.22 -6.49 -11.98
CA GLU A 39 18.56 -6.94 -12.40
C GLU A 39 19.72 -6.18 -11.74
N ARG A 40 19.51 -4.92 -11.32
CA ARG A 40 20.53 -4.11 -10.65
C ARG A 40 19.90 -3.14 -9.66
N PRO A 41 20.34 -3.12 -8.38
CA PRO A 41 20.04 -2.01 -7.49
C PRO A 41 20.72 -0.76 -8.03
N VAL A 42 19.92 0.25 -8.36
CA VAL A 42 20.42 1.53 -8.88
C VAL A 42 20.72 2.42 -7.69
N ALA A 43 21.94 2.97 -7.61
CA ALA A 43 22.27 3.92 -6.55
C ALA A 43 21.32 5.13 -6.62
N PRO A 44 20.87 5.68 -5.48
CA PRO A 44 20.03 6.87 -5.46
C PRO A 44 20.68 8.02 -6.25
N PRO A 45 19.90 8.77 -7.05
CA PRO A 45 20.40 9.92 -7.79
C PRO A 45 21.11 10.93 -6.85
N ALA A 46 22.23 11.49 -7.30
CA ALA A 46 23.01 12.46 -6.51
C ALA A 46 22.19 13.72 -6.15
N GLU A 47 21.23 14.07 -7.00
CA GLU A 47 20.28 15.18 -6.80
C GLU A 47 19.35 14.98 -5.60
N LEU A 48 19.11 13.73 -5.19
CA LEU A 48 18.26 13.37 -4.06
C LEU A 48 19.04 13.11 -2.77
N THR A 49 20.37 13.08 -2.85
CA THR A 49 21.26 12.90 -1.70
C THR A 49 22.12 14.13 -1.33
N PRO A 50 21.75 15.39 -1.67
CA PRO A 50 22.57 16.53 -1.30
C PRO A 50 22.65 16.65 0.23
N PRO A 51 23.79 17.12 0.77
CA PRO A 51 23.94 17.34 2.20
C PRO A 51 22.90 18.35 2.70
N CYS A 52 22.32 18.08 3.88
CA CYS A 52 21.35 18.98 4.47
C CYS A 52 21.96 20.37 4.71
N PRO A 53 21.23 21.46 4.42
CA PRO A 53 21.74 22.82 4.58
C PRO A 53 21.91 23.14 6.07
N ILE A 54 23.17 23.22 6.53
CA ILE A 54 23.48 23.62 7.91
C ILE A 54 23.65 25.14 7.93
N THR A 55 22.68 25.84 8.53
CA THR A 55 22.82 27.26 8.85
C THR A 55 23.88 27.42 9.93
N ARG A 56 25.09 27.81 9.53
CA ARG A 56 26.20 28.04 10.45
C ARG A 56 26.09 29.45 11.04
N ALA A 57 26.21 29.58 12.37
CA ALA A 57 26.26 30.88 13.01
C ALA A 57 27.49 31.67 12.52
N GLN A 58 27.30 32.94 12.20
CA GLN A 58 28.39 33.82 11.76
C GLN A 58 29.42 34.06 12.88
N ASP A 59 28.95 34.06 14.13
CA ASP A 59 29.78 34.29 15.31
C ASP A 59 29.86 33.04 16.20
N ARG A 60 31.02 32.84 16.83
CA ARG A 60 31.29 31.71 17.74
C ARG A 60 30.75 31.93 19.16
N SER A 61 29.60 32.59 19.31
CA SER A 61 28.92 32.69 20.61
C SER A 61 27.82 31.63 20.72
N VAL A 62 27.63 31.11 21.94
CA VAL A 62 26.67 30.04 22.21
C VAL A 62 25.26 30.49 21.84
N GLU A 63 24.91 31.74 22.11
CA GLU A 63 23.60 32.32 21.82
C GLU A 63 23.34 32.39 20.31
N LYS A 64 24.35 32.73 19.52
CA LYS A 64 24.24 32.80 18.05
C LYS A 64 24.18 31.42 17.41
N VAL A 65 24.90 30.44 17.96
CA VAL A 65 24.81 29.03 17.55
C VAL A 65 23.44 28.46 17.86
N VAL A 66 22.94 28.64 19.08
CA VAL A 66 21.65 28.09 19.51
C VAL A 66 20.50 28.75 18.76
N SER A 67 20.53 30.06 18.52
CA SER A 67 19.47 30.74 17.75
C SER A 67 19.46 30.32 16.28
N ALA A 68 20.62 30.22 15.62
CA ALA A 68 20.71 29.73 14.25
C ALA A 68 20.23 28.28 14.11
N TYR A 69 20.51 27.45 15.12
CA TYR A 69 20.08 26.06 15.16
C TYR A 69 18.57 25.94 15.43
N ASN A 70 18.06 26.59 16.49
CA ASN A 70 16.64 26.55 16.88
C ASN A 70 15.71 27.05 15.78
N ALA A 71 16.14 28.04 14.99
CA ALA A 71 15.36 28.53 13.84
C ALA A 71 15.17 27.47 12.74
N ASN A 72 15.99 26.41 12.72
CA ASN A 72 16.05 25.42 11.65
C ASN A 72 15.97 23.96 12.12
N ILE A 73 15.65 23.69 13.40
CA ILE A 73 15.61 22.30 13.92
C ILE A 73 14.66 21.42 13.10
N LEU A 74 13.45 21.91 12.79
CA LEU A 74 12.44 21.11 12.10
C LEU A 74 12.84 20.79 10.65
N SER A 75 13.42 21.75 9.93
CA SER A 75 13.88 21.55 8.56
C SER A 75 15.09 20.60 8.50
N LEU A 76 16.02 20.72 9.46
CA LEU A 76 17.16 19.81 9.60
C LEU A 76 16.71 18.39 9.95
N GLN A 77 15.77 18.22 10.89
CA GLN A 77 15.22 16.92 11.26
C GLN A 77 14.55 16.23 10.07
N GLN A 78 13.73 16.98 9.33
CA GLN A 78 13.04 16.44 8.15
C GLN A 78 14.03 16.03 7.04
N CYS A 79 15.02 16.87 6.75
CA CYS A 79 16.05 16.56 5.76
C CYS A 79 16.86 15.32 6.15
N ASN A 80 17.29 15.22 7.42
CA ASN A 80 18.02 14.07 7.92
C ASN A 80 17.18 12.78 7.87
N LYS A 81 15.87 12.88 8.15
CA LYS A 81 14.93 11.76 8.03
C LYS A 81 14.84 11.27 6.59
N GLN A 82 14.69 12.18 5.62
CA GLN A 82 14.62 11.84 4.20
C GLN A 82 15.92 11.20 3.69
N LEU A 83 17.09 11.73 4.07
CA LEU A 83 18.37 11.12 3.73
C LEU A 83 18.54 9.74 4.38
N GLY A 84 18.01 9.54 5.58
CA GLY A 84 17.96 8.23 6.24
C GLY A 84 17.12 7.22 5.46
N GLU A 85 15.91 7.62 5.06
CA GLU A 85 15.00 6.80 4.24
C GLU A 85 15.65 6.41 2.90
N ILE A 86 16.28 7.37 2.20
CA ILE A 86 16.96 7.10 0.92
C ILE A 86 18.14 6.14 1.08
N ARG A 87 18.90 6.24 2.18
CA ARG A 87 20.01 5.30 2.47
C ARG A 87 19.52 3.89 2.75
N GLN A 88 18.37 3.74 3.41
CA GLN A 88 17.79 2.42 3.68
C GLN A 88 17.37 1.72 2.39
N LEU A 89 16.82 2.46 1.42
CA LEU A 89 16.45 1.92 0.10
C LEU A 89 17.65 1.39 -0.70
N GLY A 90 18.87 1.83 -0.40
CA GLY A 90 20.11 1.36 -1.05
C GLY A 90 20.91 0.33 -0.24
N ALA A 91 20.45 -0.07 0.94
CA ALA A 91 21.13 -1.02 1.83
C ALA A 91 20.55 -2.45 1.77
N GLU A 92 19.49 -2.64 0.99
CA GLU A 92 18.90 -3.95 0.63
C GLU A 92 19.50 -4.48 -0.68
#